data_AF-A0A380MWH0-F1
#
_entry.id   AF-A0A380MWH0-F1
#
_cell.length_a   1.000
_cell.length_b   1.000
_cell.length_c   1.000
_cell.angle_alpha   90.00
_cell.angle_beta   90.00
_cell.angle_gamma   90.00
#
_symmetry.space_group_name_H-M   'P 1'
#
loop_
_entity.id
_entity.type
_entity.pdbx_description
1 polymer ?
#
loop_
_entity_poly.entity_id
_entity_poly.type
_entity_poly.pdbx_seq_one_letter_code
_entity_poly.pdbx_strand_id
1 'polypeptide(L)'
;MKKLSYLELGIQALEALNRPATHLDIWEYIQQNQLYKQLNSYDDSIGIASIEKRLQDSISSNLYTEAKKADGKIYTEGSRPKYFLLSARRSHNQGVELPVEPEDIPEKPNTSSFHERDLHPLLSKFLNGNQTFDASSRTIYHEQSNKKQRGADKWLYPDMVAVSFEYANYKNSQLVNFVKKFDRLPLKIYSFEIKIRLNFSNS
;
A
#
# COMPACT_ATOMS: atom_id res chain seq x y z
N MET A 1 -18.18 -24.15 23.14
CA MET A 1 -16.90 -23.44 23.33
C MET A 1 -17.21 -21.99 23.69
N LYS A 2 -16.48 -21.40 24.65
CA LYS A 2 -16.68 -19.99 25.01
C LYS A 2 -16.31 -19.14 23.79
N LYS A 3 -17.23 -18.26 23.44
CA LYS A 3 -17.19 -17.42 22.26
C LYS A 3 -16.42 -16.14 22.66
N LEU A 4 -15.30 -15.84 21.99
CA LEU A 4 -14.34 -14.80 22.38
C LEU A 4 -14.62 -13.46 21.69
N SER A 5 -14.31 -12.37 22.39
CA SER A 5 -14.20 -11.02 21.80
C SER A 5 -12.89 -10.86 21.01
N TYR A 6 -12.83 -9.84 20.14
CA TYR A 6 -11.61 -9.52 19.39
C TYR A 6 -10.41 -9.24 20.30
N LEU A 7 -10.64 -8.58 21.45
CA LEU A 7 -9.60 -8.28 22.41
C LEU A 7 -9.08 -9.56 23.09
N GLU A 8 -9.98 -10.42 23.58
CA GLU A 8 -9.60 -11.67 24.24
C GLU A 8 -8.83 -12.59 23.29
N LEU A 9 -9.25 -12.66 22.02
CA LEU A 9 -8.54 -13.42 21.01
C LEU A 9 -7.12 -12.88 20.77
N GLY A 10 -6.98 -11.55 20.65
CA GLY A 10 -5.68 -10.92 20.47
C GLY A 10 -4.74 -11.15 21.66
N ILE A 11 -5.26 -11.08 22.90
CA ILE A 11 -4.49 -11.35 24.11
C ILE A 11 -4.11 -12.84 24.19
N GLN A 12 -5.02 -13.76 23.90
CA GLN A 12 -4.74 -15.20 23.88
C GLN A 12 -3.63 -15.55 22.87
N ALA A 13 -3.65 -14.94 21.68
CA ALA A 13 -2.60 -15.12 20.69
C ALA A 13 -1.26 -14.55 21.18
N LEU A 14 -1.26 -13.39 21.82
CA LEU A 14 -0.05 -12.80 22.40
C LEU A 14 0.52 -13.64 23.57
N GLU A 15 -0.35 -14.19 24.42
CA GLU A 15 0.02 -15.12 25.50
C GLU A 15 0.68 -16.38 24.97
N ALA A 16 0.14 -16.94 23.88
CA ALA A 16 0.68 -18.12 23.24
C ALA A 16 2.01 -17.85 22.52
N LEU A 17 2.17 -16.67 21.90
CA LEU A 17 3.42 -16.25 21.26
C LEU A 17 4.57 -16.09 22.26
N ASN A 18 4.26 -15.75 23.52
CA ASN A 18 5.23 -15.68 24.62
C ASN A 18 6.46 -14.77 24.33
N ARG A 19 6.31 -13.78 23.44
CA ARG A 19 7.37 -12.83 23.04
C ARG A 19 6.75 -11.47 22.66
N PRO A 20 7.52 -10.37 22.66
CA PRO A 20 7.08 -9.13 22.05
C PRO A 20 6.69 -9.38 20.59
N ALA A 21 5.49 -8.94 20.20
CA ALA A 21 4.93 -9.26 18.89
C ALA A 21 4.25 -8.03 18.28
N THR A 22 4.39 -7.84 16.97
CA THR A 22 3.64 -6.81 16.26
C THR A 22 2.18 -7.25 16.07
N HIS A 23 1.30 -6.32 15.69
CA HIS A 23 -0.08 -6.68 15.32
C HIS A 23 -0.13 -7.70 14.16
N LEU A 24 0.87 -7.69 13.25
CA LEU A 24 0.98 -8.64 12.15
C LEU A 24 1.37 -10.02 12.66
N ASP A 25 2.37 -10.12 13.54
CA ASP A 25 2.76 -11.39 14.17
C ASP A 25 1.56 -12.04 14.89
N ILE A 26 0.80 -11.23 15.64
CA ILE A 26 -0.39 -11.69 16.36
C ILE A 26 -1.45 -12.22 15.39
N TRP A 27 -1.71 -11.49 14.30
CA TRP A 27 -2.69 -11.92 13.30
C TRP A 27 -2.25 -13.18 12.56
N GLU A 28 -0.99 -13.27 12.15
CA GLU A 28 -0.44 -14.44 11.48
C GLU A 28 -0.56 -15.69 12.36
N TYR A 29 -0.27 -15.55 13.66
CA TYR A 29 -0.48 -16.64 14.62
C TYR A 29 -1.95 -17.07 14.72
N ILE A 30 -2.88 -16.12 14.74
CA ILE A 30 -4.33 -16.39 14.75
C ILE A 30 -4.77 -17.14 13.49
N GLN A 31 -4.24 -16.77 12.32
CA GLN A 31 -4.55 -17.43 11.06
C GLN A 31 -3.99 -18.85 11.00
N GLN A 32 -2.70 -19.02 11.31
CA GLN A 32 -2.03 -20.32 11.28
C GLN A 32 -2.71 -21.34 12.19
N ASN A 33 -3.15 -20.90 13.37
CA ASN A 33 -3.81 -21.77 14.37
C ASN A 33 -5.34 -21.77 14.25
N GLN A 34 -5.90 -21.13 13.22
CA GLN A 34 -7.34 -21.01 12.99
C GLN A 34 -8.15 -20.50 14.20
N LEU A 35 -7.54 -19.66 15.04
CA LEU A 35 -8.15 -19.17 16.29
C LEU A 35 -9.32 -18.22 16.02
N TYR A 36 -9.39 -17.63 14.83
CA TYR A 36 -10.51 -16.79 14.39
C TYR A 36 -11.87 -17.52 14.45
N LYS A 37 -11.89 -18.86 14.41
CA LYS A 37 -13.11 -19.67 14.59
C LYS A 37 -13.74 -19.53 15.98
N GLN A 38 -12.97 -19.04 16.94
CA GLN A 38 -13.42 -18.83 18.32
C GLN A 38 -14.16 -17.49 18.49
N LEU A 39 -14.20 -16.64 17.45
CA LEU A 39 -14.88 -15.34 17.50
C LEU A 39 -16.40 -15.46 17.43
N ASN A 40 -17.07 -14.53 18.12
CA ASN A 40 -18.53 -14.47 18.12
C ASN A 40 -19.11 -14.13 16.74
N SER A 41 -18.37 -13.33 15.98
CA SER A 41 -18.72 -12.78 14.66
C SER A 41 -18.32 -13.67 13.50
N TYR A 42 -17.64 -14.80 13.76
CA TYR A 42 -17.24 -15.73 12.72
C TYR A 42 -18.38 -16.68 12.36
N ASP A 43 -18.58 -16.85 11.06
CA ASP A 43 -19.59 -17.72 10.46
C ASP A 43 -18.88 -18.66 9.47
N ASP A 44 -19.01 -19.97 9.70
CA ASP A 44 -18.41 -21.02 8.87
C ASP A 44 -18.89 -20.97 7.41
N SER A 45 -20.08 -20.41 7.15
CA SER A 45 -20.66 -20.33 5.81
C SER A 45 -20.02 -19.25 4.92
N ILE A 46 -19.47 -18.19 5.51
CA ILE A 46 -18.92 -17.03 4.78
C ILE A 46 -17.44 -17.24 4.41
N GLY A 47 -16.72 -18.06 5.19
CA GLY A 47 -15.29 -18.25 5.05
C GLY A 47 -14.47 -17.01 5.44
N ILE A 48 -13.15 -17.15 5.58
CA ILE A 48 -12.28 -16.07 6.06
C ILE A 48 -11.90 -15.04 4.99
N ALA A 49 -11.80 -15.44 3.71
CA ALA A 49 -11.23 -14.63 2.64
C ALA A 49 -11.91 -13.26 2.46
N SER A 50 -13.23 -13.18 2.66
CA SER A 50 -14.01 -11.94 2.52
C SER A 50 -14.00 -11.05 3.77
N ILE A 51 -13.62 -11.59 4.92
CA ILE A 51 -13.70 -10.90 6.23
C ILE A 51 -12.34 -10.71 6.90
N GLU A 52 -11.28 -11.29 6.34
CA GLU A 52 -9.92 -11.34 6.87
C GLU A 52 -9.42 -9.97 7.30
N LYS A 53 -9.42 -9.01 6.37
CA LYS A 53 -8.95 -7.64 6.62
C LYS A 53 -9.73 -6.96 7.75
N ARG A 54 -11.05 -7.13 7.77
CA ARG A 54 -11.91 -6.56 8.81
C ARG A 54 -11.61 -7.17 10.19
N LEU A 55 -11.34 -8.47 10.26
CA LEU A 55 -10.96 -9.15 11.50
C LEU A 55 -9.60 -8.67 12.00
N GLN A 56 -8.62 -8.60 11.10
CA GLN A 56 -7.28 -8.07 11.39
C GLN A 56 -7.36 -6.63 11.94
N ASP A 57 -8.11 -5.75 11.27
CA ASP A 57 -8.29 -4.35 11.69
C ASP A 57 -9.00 -4.26 13.05
N SER A 58 -10.03 -5.08 13.26
CA SER A 58 -10.79 -5.10 14.51
C SER A 58 -9.94 -5.56 15.70
N ILE A 59 -9.17 -6.64 15.53
CA ILE A 59 -8.28 -7.17 16.58
C ILE A 59 -7.19 -6.13 16.89
N SER A 60 -6.54 -5.59 15.86
CA SER A 60 -5.50 -4.58 16.01
C SER A 60 -6.03 -3.34 16.74
N SER A 61 -7.20 -2.81 16.35
CA SER A 61 -7.82 -1.66 16.99
C SER A 61 -8.12 -1.90 18.47
N ASN A 62 -8.62 -3.09 18.81
CA ASN A 62 -8.89 -3.46 20.21
C ASN A 62 -7.59 -3.55 21.03
N LEU A 63 -6.54 -4.15 20.48
CA LEU A 63 -5.23 -4.23 21.13
C LEU A 63 -4.64 -2.83 21.40
N TYR A 64 -4.68 -1.92 20.41
CA TYR A 64 -4.22 -0.55 20.61
C TYR A 64 -5.04 0.21 21.64
N THR A 65 -6.35 0.00 21.68
CA THR A 65 -7.24 0.65 22.65
C THR A 65 -6.95 0.15 24.06
N GLU A 66 -6.73 -1.15 24.23
CA GLU A 66 -6.36 -1.74 25.51
C GLU A 66 -4.97 -1.27 25.99
N ALA A 67 -3.99 -1.21 25.08
CA ALA A 67 -2.63 -0.79 25.42
C ALA A 67 -2.49 0.68 25.84
N LYS A 68 -3.49 1.53 25.54
CA LYS A 68 -3.55 2.92 26.00
C LYS A 68 -4.07 3.07 27.43
N LYS A 69 -4.72 2.04 27.99
CA LYS A 69 -5.25 2.09 29.35
C LYS A 69 -4.12 1.96 30.36
N ALA A 70 -4.20 2.74 31.44
CA ALA A 70 -3.19 2.71 32.51
C ALA A 70 -3.13 1.34 33.22
N ASP A 71 -4.28 0.67 33.37
CA ASP A 71 -4.42 -0.68 33.94
C ASP A 71 -4.76 -1.72 32.85
N GLY A 72 -4.24 -1.51 31.63
CA GLY A 72 -4.45 -2.43 30.51
C GLY A 72 -3.69 -3.74 30.71
N LYS A 73 -4.27 -4.85 30.23
CA LYS A 73 -3.61 -6.18 30.26
C LYS A 73 -2.35 -6.26 29.39
N ILE A 74 -2.23 -5.34 28.45
CA ILE A 74 -1.11 -5.23 27.52
C ILE A 74 -0.61 -3.79 27.48
N TYR A 75 0.63 -3.60 27.03
CA TYR A 75 1.20 -2.30 26.73
C TYR A 75 2.03 -2.37 25.43
N THR A 76 2.35 -1.22 24.85
CA THR A 76 3.19 -1.16 23.65
C THR A 76 4.58 -0.62 23.96
N GLU A 77 5.59 -1.17 23.30
CA GLU A 77 6.99 -0.71 23.34
C GLU A 77 7.58 -0.68 21.93
N GLY A 78 8.61 0.15 21.71
CA GLY A 78 9.14 0.43 20.37
C GLY A 78 8.38 1.52 19.62
N SER A 79 9.06 2.17 18.67
CA SER A 79 8.51 3.26 17.86
C SER A 79 8.13 2.79 16.45
N ARG A 80 8.98 1.97 15.82
CA ARG A 80 8.84 1.43 14.45
C ARG A 80 9.61 0.12 14.30
N PRO A 81 8.94 -1.05 14.25
CA PRO A 81 7.52 -1.25 14.50
C PRO A 81 7.16 -1.14 16.00
N LYS A 82 5.85 -1.08 16.30
CA LYS A 82 5.32 -1.16 17.66
C LYS A 82 5.08 -2.62 18.05
N TYR A 83 5.61 -3.02 19.20
CA TYR A 83 5.42 -4.33 19.79
C TYR A 83 4.41 -4.28 20.91
N PHE A 84 3.54 -5.29 20.99
CA PHE A 84 2.64 -5.53 22.11
C PHE A 84 3.29 -6.51 23.09
N LEU A 85 3.16 -6.22 24.38
CA LEU A 85 3.67 -7.02 25.48
C LEU A 85 2.61 -7.17 26.57
N LEU A 86 2.67 -8.26 27.33
CA LEU A 86 1.77 -8.52 28.46
C LEU A 86 2.22 -7.74 29.70
N SER A 87 1.30 -6.97 30.29
CA SER A 87 1.55 -6.17 31.50
C SER A 87 1.95 -7.03 32.70
N ALA A 88 1.37 -8.24 32.83
CA ALA A 88 1.69 -9.20 33.89
C ALA A 88 3.16 -9.65 33.88
N ARG A 89 3.87 -9.47 32.76
CA ARG A 89 5.26 -9.88 32.59
C ARG A 89 6.22 -8.70 32.50
N ARG A 90 5.78 -7.48 32.86
CA ARG A 90 6.60 -6.27 32.75
C ARG A 90 7.98 -6.43 33.38
N SER A 91 8.10 -7.11 34.53
CA SER A 91 9.41 -7.37 35.17
C SER A 91 10.31 -8.37 34.44
N HIS A 92 9.72 -9.34 33.72
CA HIS A 92 10.48 -10.29 32.87
C HIS A 92 10.79 -9.70 31.48
N ASN A 93 10.00 -8.73 31.04
CA ASN A 93 10.21 -8.03 29.76
C ASN A 93 11.27 -6.92 29.86
N GLN A 94 11.67 -6.51 31.08
CA GLN A 94 12.77 -5.57 31.30
C GLN A 94 14.08 -6.21 30.83
N GLY A 95 14.63 -5.70 29.73
CA GLY A 95 15.88 -6.20 29.12
C GLY A 95 15.68 -7.17 27.96
N VAL A 96 14.44 -7.41 27.50
CA VAL A 96 14.22 -8.10 26.23
C VAL A 96 14.59 -7.14 25.10
N GLU A 97 15.68 -7.45 24.37
CA GLU A 97 15.98 -6.77 23.11
C GLU A 97 14.78 -6.95 22.17
N LEU A 98 14.05 -5.86 21.91
CA LEU A 98 13.03 -5.87 20.89
C LEU A 98 13.69 -6.25 19.57
N PRO A 99 13.07 -7.12 18.75
CA PRO A 99 13.55 -7.36 17.42
C PRO A 99 13.70 -6.01 16.71
N VAL A 100 14.93 -5.60 16.43
CA VAL A 100 15.16 -4.44 15.57
C VAL A 100 14.90 -4.96 14.18
N GLU A 101 13.73 -4.66 13.61
CA GLU A 101 13.57 -4.84 12.18
C GLU A 101 14.67 -4.02 11.50
N PRO A 102 15.50 -4.61 10.63
CA PRO A 102 16.44 -3.82 9.85
C PRO A 102 15.63 -2.73 9.14
N GLU A 103 16.15 -1.49 9.12
CA GLU A 103 15.49 -0.33 8.48
C GLU A 103 15.13 -0.58 7.00
N ASP A 104 15.68 -1.64 6.40
CA ASP A 104 15.33 -2.20 5.10
C ASP A 104 14.88 -3.67 5.21
N ILE A 105 13.62 -3.93 5.57
CA ILE A 105 13.01 -5.22 5.20
C ILE A 105 12.57 -5.11 3.74
N PRO A 106 13.13 -5.91 2.81
CA PRO A 106 12.58 -6.00 1.47
C PRO A 106 11.14 -6.48 1.58
N GLU A 107 10.19 -5.71 1.04
CA GLU A 107 8.78 -6.08 0.97
C GLU A 107 8.65 -7.57 0.62
N LYS A 108 7.81 -8.32 1.35
CA LYS A 108 7.42 -9.70 1.02
C LYS A 108 7.35 -9.81 -0.52
N PRO A 109 8.07 -10.76 -1.17
CA PRO A 109 8.00 -10.90 -2.60
C PRO A 109 6.56 -11.25 -2.95
N ASN A 110 5.80 -10.23 -3.34
CA ASN A 110 4.44 -10.41 -3.79
C ASN A 110 4.57 -11.10 -5.14
N THR A 111 4.05 -12.32 -5.19
CA THR A 111 3.97 -13.18 -6.38
C THR A 111 3.06 -12.62 -7.47
N SER A 112 2.74 -11.32 -7.46
CA SER A 112 2.09 -10.67 -8.58
C SER A 112 3.12 -10.52 -9.70
N SER A 113 2.93 -11.22 -10.82
CA SER A 113 3.69 -11.02 -12.06
C SER A 113 3.45 -9.65 -12.72
N PHE A 114 2.86 -8.71 -11.98
CA PHE A 114 2.38 -7.42 -12.43
C PHE A 114 3.48 -6.39 -12.25
N HIS A 115 3.89 -5.78 -13.35
CA HIS A 115 4.92 -4.75 -13.40
C HIS A 115 4.26 -3.37 -13.53
N GLU A 116 4.96 -2.31 -13.10
CA GLU A 116 4.43 -0.93 -13.20
C GLU A 116 4.00 -0.58 -14.63
N ARG A 117 4.72 -1.11 -15.63
CA ARG A 117 4.39 -0.93 -17.05
C ARG A 117 3.06 -1.51 -17.49
N ASP A 118 2.54 -2.50 -16.77
CA ASP A 118 1.24 -3.07 -17.08
C ASP A 118 0.10 -2.06 -16.85
N LEU A 119 0.36 -0.96 -16.11
CA LEU A 119 -0.55 0.17 -15.95
C LEU A 119 -0.56 1.12 -17.16
N HIS A 120 0.46 1.12 -18.01
CA HIS A 120 0.60 2.10 -19.09
C HIS A 120 -0.52 1.99 -20.14
N PRO A 121 -0.89 0.78 -20.64
CA PRO A 121 -2.01 0.66 -21.57
C PRO A 121 -3.34 1.10 -20.97
N LEU A 122 -3.56 0.83 -19.68
CA LEU A 122 -4.76 1.24 -18.95
C LEU A 122 -4.85 2.77 -18.86
N LEU A 123 -3.75 3.41 -18.46
CA LEU A 123 -3.68 4.87 -18.39
C LEU A 123 -3.81 5.50 -19.79
N SER A 124 -3.17 4.93 -20.81
CA SER A 124 -3.30 5.43 -22.19
C SER A 124 -4.75 5.38 -22.68
N LYS A 125 -5.48 4.31 -22.38
CA LYS A 125 -6.90 4.18 -22.74
C LYS A 125 -7.76 5.20 -21.99
N PHE A 126 -7.48 5.41 -20.70
CA PHE A 126 -8.17 6.42 -19.90
C PHE A 126 -7.94 7.83 -20.45
N LEU A 127 -6.68 8.22 -20.73
CA LEU A 127 -6.33 9.55 -21.22
C LEU A 127 -6.96 9.86 -22.58
N ASN A 128 -7.07 8.87 -23.45
CA ASN A 128 -7.70 9.03 -24.75
C ASN A 128 -9.23 9.12 -24.67
N GLY A 129 -9.87 8.36 -23.76
CA GLY A 129 -11.34 8.34 -23.63
C GLY A 129 -11.92 9.43 -22.73
N ASN A 130 -11.08 10.14 -21.96
CA ASN A 130 -11.52 11.13 -20.98
C ASN A 130 -11.64 12.52 -21.62
N GLN A 131 -12.81 13.17 -21.53
CA GLN A 131 -13.04 14.50 -22.12
C GLN A 131 -12.17 15.62 -21.53
N THR A 132 -11.69 15.48 -20.30
CA THR A 132 -10.80 16.45 -19.65
C THR A 132 -9.38 16.38 -20.20
N PHE A 133 -8.90 15.18 -20.51
CA PHE A 133 -7.56 14.99 -21.06
C PHE A 133 -7.56 15.03 -22.58
N ASP A 134 -8.42 14.23 -23.21
CA ASP A 134 -8.48 14.01 -24.66
C ASP A 134 -7.08 13.96 -25.27
N ALA A 135 -6.26 13.08 -24.70
CA ALA A 135 -4.81 13.09 -24.90
C ALA A 135 -4.33 11.75 -25.43
N SER A 136 -3.45 11.82 -26.42
CA SER A 136 -2.71 10.66 -26.92
C SER A 136 -1.43 10.51 -26.11
N SER A 137 -1.17 9.32 -25.58
CA SER A 137 -0.03 9.06 -24.69
C SER A 137 1.02 8.13 -25.31
N ARG A 138 2.26 8.26 -24.85
CA ARG A 138 3.37 7.36 -25.16
C ARG A 138 4.26 7.15 -23.96
N THR A 139 4.62 5.89 -23.73
CA THR A 139 5.61 5.47 -22.73
C THR A 139 7.01 5.92 -23.14
N ILE A 140 7.78 6.43 -22.18
CA ILE A 140 9.20 6.72 -22.37
C ILE A 140 10.01 5.52 -21.87
N TYR A 141 10.90 5.03 -22.74
CA TYR A 141 11.75 3.86 -22.44
C TYR A 141 13.18 4.32 -22.11
N HIS A 142 13.54 4.28 -20.82
CA HIS A 142 14.87 4.71 -20.33
C HIS A 142 15.96 3.63 -20.45
N GLU A 143 15.57 2.41 -20.83
CA GLU A 143 16.44 1.22 -20.83
C GLU A 143 17.44 1.19 -22.01
N GLN A 144 17.27 2.07 -22.99
CA GLN A 144 18.12 2.12 -24.19
C GLN A 144 19.30 3.09 -24.09
N SER A 145 19.51 3.75 -22.94
CA SER A 145 20.65 4.66 -22.76
C SER A 145 21.93 3.88 -22.41
N ASN A 146 22.92 3.95 -23.29
CA ASN A 146 24.25 3.30 -23.13
C ASN A 146 25.18 3.98 -22.10
N LYS A 147 24.72 4.97 -21.32
CA LYS A 147 25.54 5.67 -20.32
C LYS A 147 25.08 5.35 -18.91
N LYS A 148 25.59 4.24 -18.36
CA LYS A 148 25.32 3.83 -16.99
C LYS A 148 26.10 4.69 -15.98
N GLN A 149 25.43 5.66 -15.36
CA GLN A 149 25.69 6.00 -13.96
C GLN A 149 24.43 5.66 -13.16
N ARG A 150 24.45 4.49 -12.50
CA ARG A 150 23.39 4.06 -11.58
C ARG A 150 23.20 5.13 -10.50
N GLY A 151 22.08 5.83 -10.53
CA GLY A 151 21.64 6.73 -9.45
C GLY A 151 21.19 8.11 -9.90
N ALA A 152 21.72 8.66 -11.01
CA ALA A 152 21.40 10.01 -11.46
C ALA A 152 20.18 10.07 -12.42
N ASP A 153 19.95 9.02 -13.20
CA ASP A 153 18.98 9.03 -14.31
C ASP A 153 17.52 8.79 -13.92
N LYS A 154 17.25 8.40 -12.67
CA LYS A 154 15.88 8.05 -12.24
C LYS A 154 14.91 9.25 -12.16
N TRP A 155 15.43 10.48 -12.11
CA TRP A 155 14.62 11.70 -12.01
C TRP A 155 14.62 12.55 -13.29
N LEU A 156 15.28 12.08 -14.35
CA LEU A 156 15.50 12.89 -15.55
C LEU A 156 14.32 12.87 -16.53
N TYR A 157 13.46 11.85 -16.46
CA TYR A 157 12.42 11.62 -17.45
C TYR A 157 11.18 10.97 -16.82
N PRO A 158 9.96 11.38 -17.23
CA PRO A 158 8.73 10.76 -16.75
C PRO A 158 8.53 9.37 -17.36
N ASP A 159 7.80 8.49 -16.66
CA ASP A 159 7.42 7.17 -17.18
C ASP A 159 6.59 7.26 -18.47
N MET A 160 5.72 8.25 -18.56
CA MET A 160 4.84 8.45 -19.72
C MET A 160 4.58 9.92 -19.98
N VAL A 161 4.42 10.28 -21.26
CA VAL A 161 3.96 11.61 -21.67
C VAL A 161 2.67 11.50 -22.45
N ALA A 162 1.84 12.54 -22.39
CA ALA A 162 0.66 12.66 -23.25
C ALA A 162 0.53 14.06 -23.82
N VAL A 163 -0.09 14.15 -24.99
CA VAL A 163 -0.38 15.42 -25.66
C VAL A 163 -1.85 15.48 -26.04
N SER A 164 -2.48 16.61 -25.70
CA SER A 164 -3.81 16.98 -26.18
C SER A 164 -3.68 18.09 -27.21
N PHE A 165 -4.28 17.86 -28.38
CA PHE A 165 -4.28 18.79 -29.50
C PHE A 165 -5.57 19.63 -29.46
N GLU A 166 -5.64 20.61 -28.56
CA GLU A 166 -6.89 21.37 -28.31
C GLU A 166 -7.47 22.01 -29.57
N TYR A 167 -6.59 22.46 -30.48
CA TYR A 167 -7.03 23.05 -31.74
C TYR A 167 -7.71 22.05 -32.69
N ALA A 168 -7.45 20.74 -32.55
CA ALA A 168 -8.02 19.72 -33.43
C ALA A 168 -9.54 19.54 -33.20
N ASN A 169 -10.03 19.93 -32.02
CA ASN A 169 -11.44 19.82 -31.65
C ASN A 169 -12.31 21.00 -32.12
N TYR A 170 -11.71 21.99 -32.80
CA TYR A 170 -12.48 23.09 -33.37
C TYR A 170 -13.36 22.61 -34.51
N LYS A 171 -14.67 22.86 -34.41
CA LYS A 171 -15.66 22.46 -35.42
C LYS A 171 -15.45 23.12 -36.79
N ASN A 172 -14.70 24.21 -36.85
CA ASN A 172 -14.47 24.99 -38.07
C ASN A 172 -13.11 24.64 -38.70
N SER A 173 -13.13 23.99 -39.85
CA SER A 173 -11.94 23.58 -40.59
C SER A 173 -11.06 24.74 -41.06
N GLN A 174 -11.64 25.91 -41.38
CA GLN A 174 -10.89 27.10 -41.74
C GLN A 174 -10.11 27.65 -40.55
N LEU A 175 -10.71 27.62 -39.35
CA LEU A 175 -10.04 28.02 -38.11
C LEU A 175 -8.88 27.07 -37.78
N VAL A 176 -9.08 25.75 -37.91
CA VAL A 176 -8.01 24.77 -37.72
C VAL A 176 -6.84 25.04 -38.68
N ASN A 177 -7.14 25.27 -39.96
CA ASN A 177 -6.12 25.58 -40.97
C ASN A 177 -5.40 26.89 -40.71
N PHE A 178 -6.10 27.90 -40.16
CA PHE A 178 -5.51 29.16 -39.75
C PHE A 178 -4.56 28.98 -38.56
N VAL A 179 -4.99 28.27 -37.51
CA VAL A 179 -4.16 27.98 -36.32
C VAL A 179 -2.89 27.21 -36.69
N LYS A 180 -2.98 26.28 -37.64
CA LYS A 180 -1.82 25.54 -38.16
C LYS A 180 -0.74 26.39 -38.84
N LYS A 181 -1.03 27.67 -39.17
CA LYS A 181 -0.03 28.59 -39.75
C LYS A 181 0.88 29.22 -38.69
N PHE A 182 0.55 29.10 -37.41
CA PHE A 182 1.37 29.64 -36.33
C PHE A 182 2.38 28.60 -35.84
N ASP A 183 3.57 29.06 -35.47
CA ASP A 183 4.63 28.20 -34.91
C ASP A 183 4.26 27.63 -33.53
N ARG A 184 3.33 28.29 -32.82
CA ARG A 184 2.85 27.86 -31.49
C ARG A 184 1.41 27.40 -31.59
N LEU A 185 1.24 26.08 -31.54
CA LEU A 185 -0.08 25.47 -31.54
C LEU A 185 -0.63 25.38 -30.10
N PRO A 186 -1.96 25.53 -29.91
CA PRO A 186 -2.62 25.27 -28.64
C PRO A 186 -2.51 23.77 -28.30
N LEU A 187 -1.57 23.43 -27.42
CA LEU A 187 -1.28 22.07 -26.99
C LEU A 187 -1.24 22.02 -25.48
N LYS A 188 -1.73 20.92 -24.90
CA LYS A 188 -1.45 20.56 -23.50
C LYS A 188 -0.55 19.33 -23.47
N ILE A 189 0.54 19.43 -22.72
CA ILE A 189 1.47 18.32 -22.51
C ILE A 189 1.39 17.89 -21.05
N TYR A 190 1.29 16.59 -20.84
CA TYR A 190 1.23 15.95 -19.54
C TYR A 190 2.42 15.02 -19.37
N SER A 191 2.97 14.99 -18.16
CA SER A 191 3.97 14.02 -17.72
C SER A 191 3.39 13.19 -16.58
N PHE A 192 3.58 11.87 -16.64
CA PHE A 192 3.09 10.94 -15.64
C PHE A 192 4.24 10.14 -15.07
N GLU A 193 4.27 10.06 -13.75
CA GLU A 193 5.03 9.07 -12.99
C GLU A 193 4.04 7.99 -12.51
N ILE A 194 4.39 6.72 -12.69
CA ILE A 194 3.47 5.60 -12.48
C ILE A 194 4.08 4.69 -11.41
N LYS A 195 3.29 4.41 -10.37
CA LYS A 195 3.66 3.51 -9.27
C LYS A 195 2.51 2.56 -8.96
N ILE A 196 2.83 1.30 -8.68
CA ILE A 196 1.81 0.34 -8.19
C ILE A 196 1.40 0.66 -6.75
N ARG A 197 2.31 1.22 -5.94
CA ARG A 197 2.08 1.56 -4.54
C ARG A 197 2.69 2.91 -4.18
N LEU A 198 1.99 3.66 -3.35
CA LEU A 198 2.50 4.88 -2.73
C LEU A 198 2.96 4.55 -1.31
N ASN A 199 4.22 4.83 -1.02
CA ASN A 199 4.82 4.72 0.32
C ASN A 199 5.73 5.93 0.54
N PHE A 200 6.17 6.15 1.78
CA PHE A 200 7.02 7.29 2.14
C PHE A 200 8.38 7.30 1.41
N SER A 201 8.80 6.16 0.85
CA SER A 201 10.04 5.99 0.10
C SER A 201 9.90 6.33 -1.39
N ASN A 202 8.66 6.44 -1.89
CA ASN A 202 8.30 6.67 -3.30
C ASN A 202 7.40 7.90 -3.49
N SER A 203 7.30 8.77 -2.49
CA SER A 203 6.51 10.01 -2.49
C SER A 203 7.38 11.25 -2.44
#